data_AF-A0A970XCN6-F1
#
_entry.id   AF-A0A970XCN6-F1
#
_cell.length_a   1.000
_cell.length_b   1.000
_cell.length_c   1.000
_cell.angle_alpha   90.00
_cell.angle_beta   90.00
_cell.angle_gamma   90.00
#
_symmetry.space_group_name_H-M   'P 1'
#
loop_
_entity.id
_entity.type
_entity.pdbx_description
1 polymer ?
#
loop_
_entity_poly.entity_id
_entity_poly.type
_entity_poly.pdbx_seq_one_letter_code
_entity_poly.pdbx_strand_id
1 'polypeptide(L)'
;TDSLSPGVLQEMTQHDIIPGQDMMVICGADAAKYTLDNIKAGKIIACGTNAPYYTGAGVIDIIHDILDGADYNDLPANSYTPTYCVNIDNIDKYYDPNLEFAPMLDWKVQTVEEYNAANANK
;
A
#
# COMPACT_ATOMS: atom_id res chain seq x y z
N THR A 1 6.12 5.35 -7.46
CA THR A 1 5.15 5.86 -6.46
C THR A 1 4.07 6.58 -7.21
N ASP A 2 2.85 6.52 -6.68
CA ASP A 2 1.69 7.15 -7.30
C ASP A 2 1.73 8.69 -7.32
N SER A 3 2.59 9.30 -6.50
CA SER A 3 2.85 10.75 -6.49
C SER A 3 3.37 11.32 -7.81
N LEU A 4 3.92 10.47 -8.68
CA LEU A 4 4.33 10.85 -10.04
C LEU A 4 3.16 10.86 -11.03
N SER A 5 2.06 10.17 -10.71
CA SER A 5 0.93 9.99 -11.64
C SER A 5 0.26 11.28 -12.07
N PRO A 6 0.08 12.34 -11.24
CA PRO A 6 -0.53 13.57 -11.71
C PRO A 6 0.26 14.23 -12.84
N GLY A 7 1.60 14.20 -12.76
CA GLY A 7 2.48 14.74 -13.80
C GLY A 7 2.39 13.94 -15.10
N VAL A 8 2.38 12.61 -15.00
CA VAL A 8 2.22 11.72 -16.17
C VAL A 8 0.86 11.93 -16.84
N LEU A 9 -0.23 11.96 -16.06
CA LEU A 9 -1.58 12.16 -16.60
C LEU A 9 -1.73 13.55 -17.23
N GLN A 10 -1.11 14.57 -16.65
CA GLN A 10 -1.09 15.93 -17.20
C GLN A 10 -0.36 15.97 -18.55
N GLU A 11 0.82 15.37 -18.65
CA GLU A 11 1.60 15.30 -19.90
C GLU A 11 0.80 14.59 -20.99
N MET A 12 0.20 13.44 -20.68
CA MET A 12 -0.66 12.71 -21.64
C MET A 12 -1.80 13.58 -22.17
N THR A 13 -2.46 14.31 -21.27
CA THR A 13 -3.57 15.20 -21.62
C THR A 13 -3.10 16.35 -22.54
N GLN A 14 -1.88 16.87 -22.36
CA GLN A 14 -1.31 17.91 -23.23
C GLN A 14 -1.01 17.42 -24.65
N HIS A 15 -0.95 16.10 -24.84
CA HIS A 15 -0.68 15.45 -26.11
C HIS A 15 -1.89 14.73 -26.70
N ASP A 16 -3.11 15.05 -26.22
CA ASP A 16 -4.36 14.42 -26.64
C ASP A 16 -4.38 12.88 -26.48
N ILE A 17 -3.58 12.35 -25.55
CA ILE A 17 -3.53 10.92 -25.21
C ILE A 17 -4.51 10.64 -24.08
N ILE A 18 -5.46 9.73 -24.29
CA ILE A 18 -6.44 9.29 -23.29
C ILE A 18 -5.82 8.23 -22.37
N PRO A 19 -5.58 8.52 -21.08
CA PRO A 19 -4.97 7.56 -20.16
C PRO A 19 -5.86 6.33 -19.95
N GLY A 20 -5.22 5.16 -19.94
CA GLY A 20 -5.89 3.86 -19.82
C GLY A 20 -6.59 3.36 -21.08
N GLN A 21 -6.63 4.17 -22.16
CA GLN A 21 -7.16 3.77 -23.46
C GLN A 21 -6.07 3.78 -24.54
N ASP A 22 -5.50 4.96 -24.83
CA ASP A 22 -4.44 5.11 -25.82
C ASP A 22 -3.08 4.65 -25.29
N MET A 23 -2.87 4.81 -23.97
CA MET A 23 -1.68 4.36 -23.28
C MET A 23 -2.01 3.89 -21.87
N MET A 24 -1.53 2.69 -21.54
CA MET A 24 -1.69 2.10 -20.21
C MET A 24 -0.80 2.80 -19.19
N VAL A 25 -1.38 3.15 -18.03
CA VAL A 25 -0.66 3.77 -16.92
C VAL A 25 -0.76 2.87 -15.69
N ILE A 26 0.38 2.52 -15.10
CA ILE A 26 0.46 1.74 -13.86
C ILE A 26 1.25 2.54 -12.83
N CYS A 27 0.75 2.62 -11.61
CA CYS A 27 1.48 3.20 -10.49
C CYS A 27 2.21 2.12 -9.71
N GLY A 28 3.47 2.37 -9.35
CA GLY A 28 4.27 1.37 -8.66
C GLY A 28 3.89 1.13 -7.19
N ALA A 29 3.39 2.15 -6.47
CA ALA A 29 3.26 2.07 -5.01
C ALA A 29 2.25 3.08 -4.43
N ASP A 30 1.96 2.88 -3.14
CA ASP A 30 1.19 3.69 -2.17
C ASP A 30 -0.31 3.45 -2.18
N ALA A 31 -0.98 3.51 -3.33
CA ALA A 31 -2.44 3.38 -3.46
C ALA A 31 -3.21 4.43 -2.63
N ALA A 32 -2.77 5.69 -2.74
CA ALA A 32 -3.45 6.84 -2.17
C ALA A 32 -4.81 7.09 -2.84
N LYS A 33 -5.71 7.78 -2.14
CA LYS A 33 -7.10 7.99 -2.58
C LYS A 33 -7.21 8.53 -4.02
N TYR A 34 -6.42 9.53 -4.39
CA TYR A 34 -6.46 10.11 -5.73
C TYR A 34 -6.03 9.11 -6.83
N THR A 35 -5.14 8.17 -6.50
CA THR A 35 -4.74 7.07 -7.39
C THR A 35 -5.86 6.07 -7.54
N LEU A 36 -6.53 5.72 -6.44
CA LEU A 36 -7.70 4.86 -6.44
C LEU A 36 -8.87 5.47 -7.23
N ASP A 37 -9.11 6.77 -7.08
CA ASP A 37 -10.08 7.53 -7.88
C ASP A 37 -9.77 7.41 -9.38
N ASN A 38 -8.50 7.54 -9.77
CA ASN A 38 -8.07 7.39 -11.15
C ASN A 38 -8.16 5.93 -11.66
N ILE A 39 -7.96 4.94 -10.79
CA ILE A 39 -8.20 3.53 -11.13
C ILE A 39 -9.68 3.29 -11.41
N LYS A 40 -10.55 3.81 -10.54
CA LYS A 40 -12.01 3.72 -10.71
C LYS A 40 -12.50 4.42 -11.98
N ALA A 41 -11.84 5.52 -12.36
CA ALA A 41 -12.10 6.23 -13.61
C ALA A 41 -11.47 5.56 -14.86
N GLY A 42 -10.73 4.46 -14.70
CA GLY A 42 -10.05 3.75 -15.79
C GLY A 42 -8.83 4.48 -16.36
N LYS A 43 -8.35 5.56 -15.71
CA LYS A 43 -7.18 6.35 -16.17
C LYS A 43 -5.85 5.69 -15.80
N ILE A 44 -5.85 4.93 -14.71
CA ILE A 44 -4.72 4.11 -14.22
C ILE A 44 -5.23 2.68 -14.13
N ILE A 45 -4.50 1.68 -14.62
CA ILE A 45 -5.02 0.31 -14.67
C ILE A 45 -4.72 -0.49 -13.40
N ALA A 46 -3.66 -0.12 -12.67
CA ALA A 46 -3.26 -0.79 -11.43
C ALA A 46 -2.33 0.08 -10.56
N CYS A 47 -2.32 -0.22 -9.26
CA CYS A 47 -1.36 0.30 -8.30
C CYS A 47 -1.00 -0.78 -7.25
N GLY A 48 0.27 -0.84 -6.84
CA GLY A 48 0.69 -1.62 -5.65
C GLY A 48 0.48 -0.81 -4.37
N THR A 49 0.09 -1.46 -3.27
CA THR A 49 -0.08 -0.78 -1.98
C THR A 49 1.24 -0.63 -1.22
N ASN A 50 1.40 0.51 -0.56
CA ASN A 50 2.40 0.70 0.49
C ASN A 50 1.76 1.55 1.59
N ALA A 51 0.81 0.95 2.31
CA ALA A 51 -0.05 1.69 3.22
C ALA A 51 0.77 2.25 4.41
N PRO A 52 0.78 3.58 4.65
CA PRO A 52 1.57 4.18 5.72
C PRO A 52 1.05 3.81 7.13
N TYR A 53 -0.17 3.25 7.22
CA TYR A 53 -0.77 2.82 8.47
C TYR A 53 0.10 1.81 9.24
N TYR A 54 0.79 0.90 8.54
CA TYR A 54 1.67 -0.08 9.19
C TYR A 54 2.85 0.58 9.91
N THR A 55 3.50 1.55 9.25
CA THR A 55 4.70 2.22 9.78
C THR A 55 4.39 3.37 10.72
N GLY A 56 3.16 3.90 10.67
CA GLY A 56 2.67 4.94 11.57
C GLY A 56 1.95 4.33 12.78
N ALA A 57 0.69 3.91 12.58
CA ALA A 57 -0.17 3.41 13.65
C ALA A 57 0.37 2.11 14.26
N GLY A 58 0.85 1.17 13.43
CA GLY A 58 1.41 -0.09 13.94
C GLY A 58 2.64 0.10 14.83
N VAL A 59 3.44 1.16 14.62
CA VAL A 59 4.56 1.48 15.51
C VAL A 59 4.08 2.06 16.84
N ILE A 60 3.00 2.84 16.83
CA ILE A 60 2.39 3.34 18.07
C ILE A 60 1.84 2.18 18.91
N ASP A 61 1.20 1.19 18.29
CA ASP A 61 0.72 -0.01 18.99
C ASP A 61 1.88 -0.76 19.66
N ILE A 62 3.01 -0.94 18.96
CA ILE A 62 4.22 -1.57 19.54
C ILE A 62 4.74 -0.76 20.75
N ILE A 63 4.73 0.58 20.67
CA ILE A 63 5.14 1.43 21.80
C ILE A 63 4.22 1.22 23.01
N HIS A 64 2.91 1.13 22.79
CA HIS A 64 1.96 0.84 23.86
C HIS A 64 2.22 -0.53 24.50
N ASP A 65 2.43 -1.56 23.69
CA ASP A 65 2.73 -2.90 24.18
C ASP A 65 4.03 -2.92 25.02
N ILE A 66 5.06 -2.18 24.61
CA ILE A 66 6.31 -2.01 25.40
C ILE A 66 6.02 -1.35 26.75
N LEU A 67 5.20 -0.28 26.76
CA LEU A 67 4.85 0.42 27.99
C LEU A 67 4.00 -0.45 28.94
N ASP A 68 3.24 -1.39 28.38
CA ASP A 68 2.46 -2.40 29.11
C ASP A 68 3.30 -3.63 29.52
N GLY A 69 4.60 -3.65 29.17
CA GLY A 69 5.57 -4.62 29.66
C GLY A 69 5.93 -5.75 28.68
N ALA A 70 5.51 -5.67 27.42
CA ALA A 70 5.96 -6.61 26.39
C ALA A 70 7.45 -6.42 26.08
N ASP A 71 8.16 -7.53 25.88
CA ASP A 71 9.58 -7.53 25.52
C ASP A 71 9.76 -7.62 24.00
N TYR A 72 10.14 -6.49 23.39
CA TYR A 72 10.42 -6.37 21.96
C TYR A 72 11.93 -6.28 21.66
N ASN A 73 12.81 -6.72 22.56
CA ASN A 73 14.25 -6.78 22.28
C ASN A 73 14.63 -7.89 21.29
N ASP A 74 13.71 -8.82 20.98
CA ASP A 74 13.90 -9.92 20.03
C ASP A 74 13.08 -9.71 18.73
N LEU A 75 13.23 -8.54 18.12
CA LEU A 75 12.64 -8.24 16.82
C LEU A 75 13.64 -8.51 15.68
N PRO A 76 13.19 -9.02 14.52
CA PRO A 76 14.04 -9.17 13.35
C PRO A 76 14.49 -7.81 12.83
N ALA A 77 15.66 -7.78 12.17
CA ALA A 77 16.21 -6.53 11.62
C ALA A 77 15.27 -5.83 10.63
N ASN A 78 14.44 -6.59 9.92
CA ASN A 78 13.39 -6.08 9.04
C ASN A 78 12.10 -6.89 9.26
N SER A 79 10.97 -6.19 9.28
CA SER A 79 9.65 -6.80 9.14
C SER A 79 8.97 -6.31 7.87
N TYR A 80 8.51 -7.24 7.03
CA TYR A 80 7.85 -6.90 5.78
C TYR A 80 6.34 -6.82 6.00
N THR A 81 5.75 -5.69 5.64
CA THR A 81 4.31 -5.47 5.74
C THR A 81 3.60 -6.07 4.52
N PRO A 82 2.37 -6.58 4.67
CA PRO A 82 1.61 -7.12 3.55
C PRO A 82 1.35 -6.03 2.50
N THR A 83 1.55 -6.40 1.24
CA THR A 83 1.22 -5.57 0.08
C THR A 83 0.27 -6.33 -0.86
N TYR A 84 -0.56 -5.59 -1.58
CA TYR A 84 -1.47 -6.12 -2.58
C TYR A 84 -1.57 -5.17 -3.78
N CYS A 85 -2.08 -5.67 -4.90
CA CYS A 85 -2.34 -4.87 -6.08
C CYS A 85 -3.83 -4.49 -6.12
N VAL A 86 -4.09 -3.18 -6.26
CA VAL A 86 -5.41 -2.64 -6.55
C VAL A 86 -5.51 -2.36 -8.04
N ASN A 87 -6.54 -2.85 -8.70
CA ASN A 87 -6.79 -2.71 -10.14
C ASN A 87 -8.29 -2.52 -10.40
N ILE A 88 -8.66 -2.31 -11.66
CA ILE A 88 -10.05 -2.05 -12.03
C ILE A 88 -11.01 -3.19 -11.66
N ASP A 89 -10.52 -4.43 -11.61
CA ASP A 89 -11.34 -5.61 -11.32
C ASP A 89 -11.63 -5.76 -9.81
N ASN A 90 -10.80 -5.18 -8.95
CA ASN A 90 -10.89 -5.35 -7.49
C ASN A 90 -10.99 -4.03 -6.70
N ILE A 91 -11.05 -2.88 -7.37
CA ILE A 91 -11.03 -1.54 -6.76
C ILE A 91 -12.12 -1.38 -5.69
N ASP A 92 -13.33 -1.89 -5.94
CA ASP A 92 -14.45 -1.75 -5.00
C ASP A 92 -14.25 -2.52 -3.68
N LYS A 93 -13.31 -3.47 -3.61
CA LYS A 93 -12.93 -4.13 -2.36
C LYS A 93 -12.08 -3.22 -1.45
N TYR A 94 -11.31 -2.31 -2.05
CA TYR A 94 -10.25 -1.56 -1.37
C TYR A 94 -10.47 -0.04 -1.37
N TYR A 95 -11.51 0.44 -2.05
CA TYR A 95 -11.85 1.87 -2.09
C TYR A 95 -12.81 2.24 -0.96
N ASP A 96 -12.34 3.09 -0.04
CA ASP A 96 -13.17 3.79 0.94
C ASP A 96 -12.99 5.31 0.74
N PRO A 97 -14.05 6.07 0.43
CA PRO A 97 -13.94 7.51 0.24
C PRO A 97 -13.52 8.29 1.50
N ASN A 98 -13.56 7.67 2.68
CA ASN A 98 -13.17 8.27 3.96
C ASN A 98 -11.73 7.94 4.38
N LEU A 99 -11.01 7.13 3.60
CA LEU A 99 -9.61 6.80 3.85
C LEU A 99 -8.70 7.49 2.84
N GLU A 100 -7.53 7.94 3.30
CA GLU A 100 -6.52 8.58 2.44
C GLU A 100 -5.71 7.55 1.63
N PHE A 101 -5.66 6.30 2.09
CA PHE A 101 -4.96 5.20 1.44
C PHE A 101 -5.83 3.94 1.47
N ALA A 102 -5.54 3.00 0.56
CA ALA A 102 -6.12 1.66 0.60
C ALA A 102 -5.95 1.02 2.00
N PRO A 103 -6.93 0.23 2.47
CA PRO A 103 -6.95 -0.28 3.85
C PRO A 103 -5.75 -1.18 4.16
N MET A 104 -5.35 -1.19 5.43
CA MET A 104 -4.36 -2.17 5.90
C MET A 104 -4.93 -3.59 5.85
N LEU A 105 -4.08 -4.56 5.58
CA LEU A 105 -4.37 -5.97 5.83
C LEU A 105 -3.98 -6.31 7.27
N ASP A 106 -4.55 -7.38 7.80
CA ASP A 106 -4.14 -7.89 9.11
C ASP A 106 -2.63 -8.18 9.12
N TRP A 107 -1.93 -7.52 10.02
CA TRP A 107 -0.50 -7.68 10.21
C TRP A 107 -0.15 -7.46 11.67
N LYS A 108 0.82 -8.25 12.15
CA LYS A 108 1.44 -8.07 13.45
C LYS A 108 2.94 -8.21 13.28
N VAL A 109 3.69 -7.44 14.05
CA VAL A 109 5.13 -7.62 14.15
C VAL A 109 5.42 -9.01 14.70
N GLN A 110 6.44 -9.67 14.15
CA GLN A 110 6.85 -11.02 14.56
C GLN A 110 8.12 -10.93 15.41
N THR A 111 8.29 -11.84 16.36
CA THR A 111 9.60 -12.09 16.97
C THR A 111 10.57 -12.72 15.98
N VAL A 112 11.87 -12.76 16.31
CA VAL A 112 12.87 -13.46 15.48
C VAL A 112 12.51 -14.95 15.32
N GLU A 113 12.06 -15.61 16.39
CA GLU A 113 11.64 -17.01 16.34
C GLU A 113 10.45 -17.23 15.41
N GLU A 114 9.40 -16.41 15.54
CA GLU A 114 8.21 -16.46 14.69
C GLU A 114 8.54 -16.21 13.22
N TYR A 115 9.39 -15.21 12.96
CA TYR A 115 9.86 -14.91 11.60
C TYR A 115 10.64 -16.09 11.00
N ASN A 116 11.56 -16.68 11.75
CA ASN A 116 12.35 -17.82 11.28
C ASN A 116 11.45 -19.03 11.02
N ALA A 117 10.52 -19.34 11.93
CA ALA A 117 9.56 -20.43 11.76
C ALA A 117 8.69 -20.24 10.51
N ALA A 118 8.24 -19.02 10.24
CA ALA A 118 7.40 -18.70 9.08
C ALA A 118 8.16 -18.75 7.73
N ASN A 119 9.50 -18.74 7.74
CA ASN A 119 10.33 -18.68 6.53
C ASN A 119 11.31 -19.86 6.38
N ALA A 120 11.40 -20.77 7.35
CA ALA A 120 12.35 -21.90 7.33
C ALA A 120 12.18 -22.87 6.15
N ASN A 121 11.03 -22.85 5.47
CA ASN A 121 10.70 -23.75 4.35
C ASN A 121 10.42 -23.00 3.04
N LYS A 122 10.80 -21.72 2.93
CA LYS A 122 10.63 -20.92 1.71
C LYS A 122 11.91 -20.89 0.88
#